data_AF-A0A0N8NT34-F1
#
_entry.id   AF-A0A0N8NT34-F1
#
_cell.length_a   1.000
_cell.length_b   1.000
_cell.length_c   1.000
_cell.angle_alpha   90.00
_cell.angle_beta   90.00
_cell.angle_gamma   90.00
#
_symmetry.space_group_name_H-M   'P 1'
#
loop_
_entity.id
_entity.type
_entity.pdbx_description
1 polymer ?
#
loop_
_entity_poly.entity_id
_entity_poly.type
_entity_poly.pdbx_seq_one_letter_code
_entity_poly.pdbx_strand_id
1 'polypeptide(L)'
;MFESLVDITEPICQQIDPKLAEMTIFDTSGIEGFVTENNPKYINRIIKQLKSFKKANEIDDSYDPYKAAYASMPSHAASNPANGHFCYSFKFGIITNGLGIVRDISFYNKKFLESHVDITVEKKSDSPDKDKYLQIQRLSYPFLRISSPNILSLTLGYS
;
A
#
# COMPACT_ATOMS: atom_id res chain seq x y z
N MET A 1 -0.47 -24.56 -0.74
CA MET A 1 -1.88 -24.66 -1.15
C MET A 1 -2.17 -23.76 -2.34
N PHE A 2 -1.77 -22.48 -2.31
CA PHE A 2 -1.99 -21.55 -3.44
C PHE A 2 -1.22 -21.93 -4.71
N GLU A 3 0.06 -22.33 -4.58
CA GLU A 3 0.88 -22.82 -5.70
C GLU A 3 0.20 -23.93 -6.52
N SER A 4 -0.49 -24.85 -5.85
CA SER A 4 -1.18 -25.95 -6.53
C SER A 4 -2.37 -25.48 -7.39
N LEU A 5 -2.97 -24.31 -7.11
CA LEU A 5 -4.07 -23.77 -7.92
C LEU A 5 -3.56 -23.18 -9.23
N VAL A 6 -2.35 -22.59 -9.22
CA VAL A 6 -1.68 -22.06 -10.40
C VAL A 6 -1.45 -23.19 -11.41
N ASP A 7 -0.90 -24.32 -10.93
CA ASP A 7 -0.64 -25.50 -11.77
C ASP A 7 -1.92 -26.08 -12.40
N ILE A 8 -3.04 -26.06 -11.67
CA ILE A 8 -4.33 -26.58 -12.17
C ILE A 8 -4.96 -25.60 -13.16
N THR A 9 -4.86 -24.30 -12.91
CA THR A 9 -5.54 -23.28 -13.72
C THR A 9 -4.75 -22.88 -14.96
N GLU A 10 -3.43 -23.05 -14.97
CA GLU A 10 -2.57 -22.64 -16.09
C GLU A 10 -2.92 -23.31 -17.42
N PRO A 11 -3.05 -24.65 -17.52
CA PRO A 11 -3.42 -25.30 -18.78
C PRO A 11 -4.79 -24.86 -19.30
N ILE A 12 -5.70 -24.48 -18.38
CA ILE A 12 -7.04 -23.98 -18.72
C ILE A 12 -6.95 -22.56 -19.27
N CYS A 13 -6.18 -21.68 -18.60
CA CYS A 13 -5.96 -20.31 -19.06
C CYS A 13 -5.34 -20.28 -20.46
N GLN A 14 -4.34 -21.14 -20.70
CA GLN A 14 -3.68 -21.28 -22.01
C GLN A 14 -4.63 -21.77 -23.11
N GLN A 15 -5.61 -22.61 -22.78
CA GLN A 15 -6.64 -23.02 -23.75
C GLN A 15 -7.67 -21.93 -24.06
N ILE A 16 -7.97 -21.06 -23.08
CA ILE A 16 -8.93 -19.97 -23.26
C ILE A 16 -8.31 -18.84 -24.09
N ASP A 17 -7.18 -18.32 -23.64
CA ASP A 17 -6.45 -17.26 -24.34
C ASP A 17 -4.96 -17.30 -23.90
N PRO A 18 -4.06 -17.83 -24.75
CA PRO A 18 -2.63 -17.88 -24.44
C PRO A 18 -2.02 -16.51 -24.14
N LYS A 19 -2.46 -15.46 -24.85
CA LYS A 19 -1.89 -14.12 -24.68
C LYS A 19 -2.26 -13.55 -23.31
N LEU A 20 -3.51 -13.70 -22.90
CA LEU A 20 -3.94 -13.26 -21.57
C LEU A 20 -3.38 -14.17 -20.46
N ALA A 21 -3.20 -15.46 -20.72
CA ALA A 21 -2.58 -16.38 -19.77
C ALA A 21 -1.13 -16.01 -19.45
N GLU A 22 -0.36 -15.57 -20.46
CA GLU A 22 1.04 -15.16 -20.33
C GLU A 22 1.24 -13.77 -19.70
N MET A 23 0.19 -12.94 -19.62
CA MET A 23 0.30 -11.63 -18.99
C MET A 23 0.59 -11.77 -17.49
N THR A 24 1.36 -10.82 -16.97
CA THR A 24 1.60 -10.65 -15.53
C THR A 24 1.15 -9.26 -15.14
N ILE A 25 0.11 -9.19 -14.32
CA ILE A 25 -0.47 -7.95 -13.80
C ILE A 25 -0.25 -7.93 -12.29
N PHE A 26 0.40 -6.87 -11.82
CA PHE A 26 0.64 -6.65 -10.40
C PHE A 26 -0.32 -5.59 -9.85
N ASP A 27 -0.91 -5.88 -8.70
CA ASP A 27 -1.73 -4.94 -7.93
C ASP A 27 -1.40 -5.03 -6.43
N THR A 28 -1.80 -4.01 -5.67
CA THR A 28 -1.64 -3.96 -4.22
C THR A 28 -2.98 -3.79 -3.52
N SER A 29 -3.18 -4.53 -2.44
CA SER A 29 -4.36 -4.36 -1.58
C SER A 29 -3.94 -4.26 -0.12
N GLY A 30 -4.90 -3.89 0.73
CA GLY A 30 -4.69 -3.68 2.15
C GLY A 30 -5.89 -4.15 2.96
N ILE A 31 -5.63 -4.94 4.01
CA ILE A 31 -6.66 -5.28 5.01
C ILE A 31 -6.57 -4.24 6.12
N GLU A 32 -7.61 -3.42 6.25
CA GLU A 32 -7.66 -2.40 7.29
C GLU A 32 -7.71 -3.02 8.69
N GLY A 33 -6.78 -2.62 9.55
CA GLY A 33 -6.77 -3.07 10.94
C GLY A 33 -7.74 -2.27 11.81
N PHE A 34 -8.31 -2.92 12.82
CA PHE A 34 -9.06 -2.24 13.88
C PHE A 34 -8.11 -1.55 14.86
N VAL A 35 -7.51 -0.43 14.44
CA VAL A 35 -6.59 0.38 15.25
C VAL A 35 -7.13 1.78 15.48
N THR A 36 -6.67 2.43 16.56
CA THR A 36 -7.16 3.75 16.97
C THR A 36 -6.98 4.79 15.87
N GLU A 37 -5.87 4.71 15.16
CA GLU A 37 -5.44 5.68 14.15
C GLU A 37 -6.28 5.61 12.86
N ASN A 38 -6.94 4.48 12.58
CA ASN A 38 -7.91 4.34 11.48
C ASN A 38 -9.28 4.95 11.83
N ASN A 39 -9.55 5.28 13.10
CA ASN A 39 -10.78 5.95 13.47
C ASN A 39 -10.74 7.43 13.04
N PRO A 40 -11.67 7.93 12.20
CA PRO A 40 -11.68 9.33 11.78
C PRO A 40 -11.72 10.33 12.94
N LYS A 41 -12.27 9.92 14.11
CA LYS A 41 -12.26 10.75 15.33
C LYS A 41 -10.85 11.04 15.84
N TYR A 42 -9.89 10.15 15.60
CA TYR A 42 -8.50 10.32 16.05
C TYR A 42 -7.85 11.51 15.34
N ILE A 43 -7.84 11.51 14.00
CA ILE A 43 -7.26 12.61 13.23
C ILE A 43 -8.05 13.92 13.40
N ASN A 44 -9.39 13.84 13.51
CA ASN A 44 -10.23 15.02 13.75
C ASN A 44 -9.93 15.69 15.10
N ARG A 45 -9.59 14.90 16.13
CA ARG A 45 -9.17 15.43 17.44
C ARG A 45 -7.87 16.25 17.28
N ILE A 46 -6.90 15.73 16.54
CA ILE A 46 -5.63 16.39 16.27
C ILE A 46 -5.87 17.70 15.48
N ILE A 47 -6.65 17.64 14.39
CA ILE A 47 -6.99 18.82 13.58
C ILE A 47 -7.64 19.91 14.45
N LYS A 48 -8.55 19.55 15.37
CA LYS A 48 -9.19 20.50 16.28
C LYS A 48 -8.19 21.16 17.23
N GLN A 49 -7.24 20.40 17.76
CA GLN A 49 -6.17 20.92 18.61
C GLN A 49 -5.27 21.90 17.85
N LEU A 50 -4.85 21.54 16.63
CA LEU A 50 -3.99 22.39 15.81
C LEU A 50 -4.69 23.67 15.32
N LYS A 51 -5.99 23.60 14.97
CA LYS A 51 -6.79 24.80 14.68
C LYS A 51 -6.89 25.74 15.88
N SER A 52 -7.10 25.19 17.08
CA SER A 52 -7.14 25.98 18.32
C SER A 52 -5.78 26.61 18.62
N PHE A 53 -4.69 25.86 18.42
CA PHE A 53 -3.32 26.34 18.57
C PHE A 53 -3.00 27.49 17.60
N LYS A 54 -3.35 27.36 16.31
CA LYS A 54 -3.21 28.42 15.31
C LYS A 54 -3.90 29.72 15.78
N LYS A 55 -5.15 29.60 16.24
CA LYS A 55 -5.95 30.74 16.72
C LYS A 55 -5.35 31.38 17.98
N ALA A 56 -4.92 30.58 18.95
CA ALA A 56 -4.40 31.09 20.22
C ALA A 56 -3.04 31.80 20.10
N ASN A 57 -2.26 31.46 19.07
CA ASN A 57 -0.93 32.02 18.84
C ASN A 57 -0.88 32.99 17.64
N GLU A 58 -2.04 33.36 17.09
CA GLU A 58 -2.16 34.28 15.94
C GLU A 58 -1.25 33.91 14.76
N ILE A 59 -1.07 32.60 14.53
CA ILE A 59 -0.21 32.09 13.44
C ILE A 59 -0.90 32.39 12.10
N ASP A 60 -0.12 32.89 11.15
CA ASP A 60 -0.61 33.30 9.83
C ASP A 60 -1.13 32.13 8.97
N ASP A 61 -1.73 32.48 7.84
CA ASP A 61 -2.40 31.52 6.95
C ASP A 61 -1.47 30.58 6.17
N SER A 62 -0.16 30.78 6.23
CA SER A 62 0.82 29.80 5.75
C SER A 62 0.81 28.51 6.57
N TYR A 63 0.33 28.54 7.82
CA TYR A 63 0.16 27.34 8.63
C TYR A 63 -1.14 26.61 8.27
N ASP A 64 -0.98 25.40 7.71
CA ASP A 64 -2.07 24.48 7.39
C ASP A 64 -2.23 23.41 8.51
N PRO A 65 -3.29 23.50 9.33
CA PRO A 65 -3.55 22.53 10.40
C PRO A 65 -3.82 21.11 9.90
N TYR A 66 -4.30 20.94 8.66
CA TYR A 66 -4.57 19.61 8.09
C TYR A 66 -3.27 18.91 7.70
N LYS A 67 -2.39 19.65 7.01
CA LYS A 67 -1.05 19.17 6.66
C LYS A 67 -0.22 18.84 7.90
N ALA A 68 -0.29 19.69 8.93
CA ALA A 68 0.35 19.44 10.21
C ALA A 68 -0.27 18.26 10.97
N ALA A 69 -1.60 18.11 10.93
CA ALA A 69 -2.27 16.95 11.52
C ALA A 69 -1.83 15.65 10.83
N TYR A 70 -1.79 15.63 9.50
CA TYR A 70 -1.28 14.50 8.74
C TYR A 70 0.14 14.18 9.17
N ALA A 71 1.06 15.16 9.14
CA ALA A 71 2.46 15.01 9.56
C ALA A 71 2.61 14.47 11.00
N SER A 72 1.68 14.78 11.89
CA SER A 72 1.70 14.32 13.29
C SER A 72 1.15 12.89 13.51
N MET A 73 0.45 12.31 12.53
CA MET A 73 -0.06 10.94 12.65
C MET A 73 1.11 9.95 12.78
N PRO A 74 1.04 8.95 13.69
CA PRO A 74 2.09 7.96 13.89
C PRO A 74 2.49 7.24 12.61
N SER A 75 3.77 6.92 12.42
CA SER A 75 4.20 6.20 11.21
C SER A 75 3.70 4.76 11.13
N HIS A 76 3.38 4.17 12.29
CA HIS A 76 2.86 2.81 12.41
C HIS A 76 1.86 2.76 13.56
N ALA A 77 0.93 1.81 13.50
CA ALA A 77 0.02 1.58 14.61
C ALA A 77 0.79 1.01 15.79
N ALA A 78 0.45 1.43 17.02
CA ALA A 78 1.10 0.92 18.22
C ALA A 78 0.99 -0.63 18.34
N SER A 79 -0.07 -1.22 17.79
CA SER A 79 -0.32 -2.66 17.82
C SER A 79 0.43 -3.46 16.76
N ASN A 80 0.91 -2.84 15.67
CA ASN A 80 1.69 -3.52 14.66
C ASN A 80 2.65 -2.56 13.92
N PRO A 81 3.97 -2.69 14.13
CA PRO A 81 4.97 -1.86 13.48
C PRO A 81 5.08 -2.07 11.96
N ALA A 82 4.46 -3.13 11.40
CA ALA A 82 4.45 -3.37 9.95
C ALA A 82 3.27 -2.68 9.22
N ASN A 83 2.31 -2.10 9.95
CA ASN A 83 1.19 -1.38 9.34
C ASN A 83 1.70 -0.02 8.87
N GLY A 84 1.89 0.09 7.55
CA GLY A 84 2.56 1.22 6.93
C GLY A 84 1.86 2.56 7.11
N HIS A 85 2.63 3.58 6.71
CA HIS A 85 2.43 5.01 6.86
C HIS A 85 1.12 5.62 6.31
N PHE A 86 0.47 4.96 5.34
CA PHE A 86 -0.76 5.41 4.68
C PHE A 86 -1.79 4.28 4.72
N CYS A 87 -2.90 4.50 5.44
CA CYS A 87 -3.88 3.50 5.85
C CYS A 87 -3.22 2.42 6.71
N TYR A 88 -3.47 2.42 8.03
CA TYR A 88 -2.90 1.45 8.98
C TYR A 88 -3.47 0.06 8.71
N SER A 89 -2.93 -0.57 7.67
CA SER A 89 -3.46 -1.76 7.02
C SER A 89 -2.35 -2.76 6.81
N PHE A 90 -2.74 -4.04 6.80
CA PHE A 90 -1.88 -5.14 6.38
C PHE A 90 -1.86 -5.17 4.86
N LYS A 91 -0.75 -4.71 4.29
CA LYS A 91 -0.59 -4.60 2.83
C LYS A 91 -0.08 -5.91 2.24
N PHE A 92 -0.55 -6.21 1.05
CA PHE A 92 -0.11 -7.36 0.28
C PHE A 92 -0.16 -7.07 -1.22
N GLY A 93 0.75 -7.70 -1.95
CA GLY A 93 0.76 -7.71 -3.41
C GLY A 93 -0.04 -8.89 -3.94
N ILE A 94 -0.69 -8.68 -5.07
CA ILE A 94 -1.39 -9.72 -5.81
C ILE A 94 -0.85 -9.70 -7.23
N ILE A 95 -0.49 -10.88 -7.75
CA ILE A 95 -0.20 -11.06 -9.17
C ILE A 95 -1.39 -11.79 -9.79
N THR A 96 -1.86 -11.31 -10.92
CA THR A 96 -2.87 -11.97 -11.76
C THR A 96 -2.38 -12.12 -13.18
N ASN A 97 -2.97 -13.04 -13.94
CA ASN A 97 -2.83 -13.04 -15.39
C ASN A 97 -3.85 -12.09 -16.05
N GLY A 98 -3.80 -11.95 -17.37
CA GLY A 98 -4.72 -11.12 -18.16
C GLY A 98 -6.18 -11.58 -18.14
N LEU A 99 -6.45 -12.80 -17.66
CA LEU A 99 -7.81 -13.32 -17.40
C LEU A 99 -8.31 -12.98 -15.99
N GLY A 100 -7.50 -12.30 -15.17
CA GLY A 100 -7.82 -11.98 -13.77
C GLY A 100 -7.65 -13.16 -12.81
N ILE A 101 -7.03 -14.26 -13.23
CA ILE A 101 -6.75 -15.40 -12.35
C ILE A 101 -5.51 -15.09 -11.51
N VAL A 102 -5.65 -15.21 -10.19
CA VAL A 102 -4.57 -14.93 -9.25
C VAL A 102 -3.48 -15.99 -9.36
N ARG A 103 -2.24 -15.51 -9.47
CA ARG A 103 -1.00 -16.28 -9.65
C ARG A 103 -0.12 -16.28 -8.41
N ASP A 104 -0.10 -15.19 -7.67
CA ASP A 104 0.62 -15.08 -6.40
C ASP A 104 -0.05 -14.08 -5.46
N ILE A 105 0.09 -14.30 -4.15
CA ILE A 105 -0.30 -13.35 -3.10
C ILE A 105 0.84 -13.27 -2.08
N SER A 106 1.42 -12.07 -1.94
CA SER A 106 2.59 -11.84 -1.10
C SER A 106 2.30 -10.79 -0.03
N PHE A 107 2.36 -11.18 1.25
CA PHE A 107 2.12 -10.29 2.39
C PHE A 107 3.38 -9.53 2.79
N TYR A 108 3.28 -8.21 2.92
CA TYR A 108 4.40 -7.33 3.28
C TYR A 108 4.60 -7.24 4.80
N ASN A 109 4.75 -8.41 5.43
CA ASN A 109 5.03 -8.51 6.86
C ASN A 109 6.52 -8.24 7.16
N LYS A 110 6.88 -8.20 8.43
CA LYS A 110 8.26 -7.95 8.88
C LYS A 110 9.27 -8.89 8.20
N LYS A 111 8.95 -10.19 8.11
CA LYS A 111 9.82 -11.19 7.48
C LYS A 111 10.04 -10.92 5.99
N PHE A 112 8.99 -10.48 5.28
CA PHE A 112 9.09 -10.09 3.87
C PHE A 112 9.98 -8.86 3.69
N LEU A 113 9.83 -7.85 4.55
CA LEU A 113 10.66 -6.64 4.49
C LEU A 113 12.12 -6.95 4.86
N GLU A 114 12.36 -7.83 5.83
CA GLU A 114 13.69 -8.31 6.20
C GLU A 114 14.35 -9.11 5.05
N SER A 115 13.58 -9.86 4.27
CA SER A 115 14.11 -10.60 3.11
C SER A 115 14.28 -9.75 1.84
N HIS A 116 13.72 -8.54 1.82
CA HIS A 116 13.80 -7.60 0.69
C HIS A 116 14.36 -6.26 1.17
N VAL A 117 15.63 -6.27 1.59
CA VAL A 117 16.34 -5.10 2.14
C VAL A 117 16.37 -3.88 1.21
N ASP A 118 16.12 -4.09 -0.08
CA ASP A 118 16.00 -3.04 -1.09
C ASP A 118 14.73 -2.19 -0.93
N ILE A 119 13.72 -2.67 -0.19
CA ILE A 119 12.51 -1.92 0.13
C ILE A 119 12.82 -0.98 1.29
N THR A 120 13.23 0.25 0.98
CA THR A 120 13.46 1.27 2.00
C THR A 120 12.16 1.80 2.58
N VAL A 121 12.02 1.71 3.91
CA VAL A 121 10.94 2.38 4.65
C VAL A 121 11.36 3.84 4.87
N GLU A 122 10.89 4.73 4.00
CA GLU A 122 11.21 6.16 4.14
C GLU A 122 10.35 6.89 5.17
N LYS A 123 10.85 8.07 5.56
CA LYS A 123 10.13 9.03 6.38
C LYS A 123 8.95 9.62 5.61
N LYS A 124 7.85 9.73 6.34
CA LYS A 124 6.66 10.53 6.05
C LYS A 124 6.96 11.83 5.31
N SER A 125 6.29 12.06 4.18
CA SER A 125 6.18 13.40 3.62
C SER A 125 4.95 14.12 4.18
N ASP A 126 4.74 15.35 3.74
CA ASP A 126 3.58 16.14 4.08
C ASP A 126 2.42 15.99 3.06
N SER A 127 2.55 15.04 2.12
CA SER A 127 1.60 14.77 1.04
C SER A 127 1.13 13.31 1.07
N PRO A 128 -0.13 13.05 1.42
CA PRO A 128 -0.68 11.70 1.46
C PRO A 128 -0.62 10.98 0.11
N ASP A 129 -0.89 11.69 -0.99
CA ASP A 129 -0.87 11.11 -2.34
C ASP A 129 0.54 10.71 -2.77
N LYS A 130 1.54 11.54 -2.45
CA LYS A 130 2.94 11.24 -2.73
C LYS A 130 3.40 9.99 -1.98
N ASP A 131 3.02 9.88 -0.70
CA ASP A 131 3.37 8.74 0.14
C ASP A 131 2.67 7.45 -0.35
N LYS A 132 1.42 7.55 -0.82
CA LYS A 132 0.68 6.44 -1.45
C LYS A 132 1.40 5.94 -2.70
N TYR A 133 1.73 6.84 -3.64
CA TYR A 133 2.38 6.48 -4.90
C TYR A 133 3.75 5.83 -4.68
N LEU A 134 4.58 6.45 -3.84
CA LEU A 134 5.94 5.97 -3.57
C LEU A 134 5.94 4.59 -2.90
N GLN A 135 4.97 4.34 -2.03
CA GLN A 135 4.80 3.04 -1.40
C GLN A 135 4.44 1.97 -2.43
N ILE A 136 3.47 2.22 -3.32
CA ILE A 136 3.09 1.27 -4.38
C ILE A 136 4.28 0.95 -5.28
N GLN A 137 5.02 1.97 -5.72
CA GLN A 137 6.20 1.80 -6.57
C GLN A 137 7.23 0.86 -5.94
N ARG A 138 7.53 1.05 -4.65
CA ARG A 138 8.50 0.19 -3.93
C ARG A 138 8.02 -1.24 -3.77
N LEU A 139 6.75 -1.41 -3.41
CA LEU A 139 6.17 -2.73 -3.17
C LEU A 139 6.07 -3.56 -4.46
N SER A 140 6.03 -2.90 -5.63
CA SER A 140 6.08 -3.56 -6.93
C SER A 140 7.49 -4.05 -7.33
N TYR A 141 8.54 -3.48 -6.75
CA TYR A 141 9.92 -3.69 -7.19
C TYR A 141 10.42 -5.14 -7.08
N PRO A 142 10.10 -5.91 -6.01
CA PRO A 142 10.43 -7.33 -5.95
C PRO A 142 9.84 -8.14 -7.10
N PHE A 143 8.65 -7.79 -7.57
CA PHE A 143 7.91 -8.54 -8.59
C PHE A 143 8.42 -8.23 -9.99
N LEU A 144 8.79 -6.97 -10.25
CA LEU A 144 9.38 -6.53 -11.52
C LEU A 144 10.74 -7.17 -11.81
N ARG A 145 11.45 -7.69 -10.79
CA ARG A 145 12.74 -8.39 -10.96
C ARG A 145 12.60 -9.87 -11.29
N ILE A 146 11.49 -10.49 -10.93
CA ILE A 146 11.30 -11.96 -11.02
C ILE A 146 10.77 -12.37 -12.40
N SER A 147 10.27 -11.44 -13.22
CA SER A 147 9.55 -11.76 -14.47
C SER A 147 10.13 -11.04 -15.71
N SER A 148 10.22 -11.80 -16.81
CA SER A 148 10.68 -11.38 -18.15
C SER A 148 9.71 -10.34 -18.80
N PRO A 149 10.03 -9.72 -19.96
CA PRO A 149 9.80 -8.29 -20.27
C PRO A 149 8.34 -7.81 -20.51
N ASN A 150 7.30 -8.57 -20.17
CA ASN A 150 5.90 -8.26 -20.52
C ASN A 150 5.00 -7.97 -19.30
N ILE A 151 5.41 -7.09 -18.39
CA ILE A 151 4.54 -6.65 -17.27
C ILE A 151 3.79 -5.37 -17.63
N LEU A 152 2.46 -5.44 -17.51
CA LEU A 152 1.58 -4.26 -17.46
C LEU A 152 1.25 -3.98 -15.98
N SER A 153 1.80 -2.91 -15.44
CA SER A 153 1.41 -2.40 -14.11
C SER A 153 0.09 -1.63 -14.25
N LEU A 154 -0.99 -2.19 -13.72
CA LEU A 154 -2.30 -1.54 -13.66
C LEU A 154 -2.53 -1.04 -12.24
N THR A 155 -2.47 0.28 -12.05
CA THR A 155 -2.80 0.91 -10.78
C THR A 155 -4.33 1.08 -10.70
N LEU A 156 -5.03 0.15 -10.06
CA LEU A 156 -6.44 0.37 -9.73
C LEU A 156 -6.52 1.24 -8.46
N GLY A 157 -6.69 2.54 -8.68
CA GLY A 157 -7.01 3.47 -7.63
C GLY A 157 -8.41 3.20 -7.10
N TYR A 158 -8.51 2.55 -5.93
CA TYR A 158 -9.73 2.60 -5.14
C TYR A 158 -9.70 3.76 -4.13
N SER A 159 -10.87 4.38 -4.05
CA SER A 159 -11.34 5.54 -3.31
C SER A 159 -11.21 5.44 -1.80
#